data_AF-F8Q9A4-F1
#
_entry.id   AF-F8Q9A4-F1
#
_cell.length_a   1.000
_cell.length_b   1.000
_cell.length_c   1.000
_cell.angle_alpha   90.00
_cell.angle_beta   90.00
_cell.angle_gamma   90.00
#
_symmetry.space_group_name_H-M   'P 1'
#
loop_
_entity.id
_entity.type
_entity.pdbx_description
1 polymer ?
#
loop_
_entity_poly.entity_id
_entity_poly.type
_entity_poly.pdbx_seq_one_letter_code
_entity_poly.pdbx_strand_id
1 'polypeptide(L)'
;MSSQPQMDVNALLHSMRAQILTLTTQLAELQANPPAATPSVKKKFNKKANWDAFADNFEVATVVLSRLKGPVVGQYTQVRLQECYTTGVWPTWDDLKKEIEKYFKPQAERDWARQQIRSFKQGNMRTDDYVTRFLALSIQGGLGNEHAVELLERNVNPHIAEQIYLQDTRNENLALAAEEV
;
A
#
# COMPACT_ATOMS: atom_id res chain seq x y z
N MET A 1 11.46 46.41 -14.10
CA MET A 1 11.70 45.73 -12.82
C MET A 1 10.63 44.67 -12.67
N SER A 2 11.00 43.39 -12.69
CA SER A 2 10.09 42.28 -12.38
C SER A 2 10.89 41.24 -11.61
N SER A 3 10.69 41.19 -10.31
CA SER A 3 11.23 40.17 -9.42
C SER A 3 10.15 39.11 -9.25
N GLN A 4 10.27 37.99 -9.96
CA GLN A 4 9.53 36.79 -9.60
C GLN A 4 10.25 36.09 -8.44
N PRO A 5 9.52 35.62 -7.42
CA PRO A 5 10.13 34.92 -6.30
C PRO A 5 10.62 33.57 -6.80
N GLN A 6 11.95 33.40 -6.90
CA GLN A 6 12.55 32.09 -7.00
C GLN A 6 12.14 31.32 -5.75
N MET A 7 11.14 30.45 -5.91
CA MET A 7 10.85 29.42 -4.92
C MET A 7 12.17 28.66 -4.75
N ASP A 8 12.77 28.75 -3.57
CA ASP A 8 14.10 28.24 -3.30
C ASP A 8 14.07 26.70 -3.39
N VAL A 9 14.34 26.19 -4.59
CA VAL A 9 14.33 24.77 -4.92
C VAL A 9 15.32 24.00 -4.05
N ASN A 10 16.40 24.66 -3.59
CA ASN A 10 17.34 24.06 -2.65
C ASN A 10 16.71 23.91 -1.27
N ALA A 11 15.95 24.89 -0.78
CA ALA A 11 15.18 24.74 0.46
C ALA A 11 14.14 23.61 0.37
N LEU A 12 13.51 23.43 -0.79
CA LEU A 12 12.59 22.32 -1.03
C LEU A 12 13.32 20.96 -1.02
N LEU A 13 14.47 20.85 -1.69
CA LEU A 13 15.28 19.64 -1.74
C LEU A 13 15.82 19.26 -0.36
N HIS A 14 16.31 20.23 0.41
CA HIS A 14 16.76 20.02 1.78
C HIS A 14 15.61 19.60 2.69
N SER A 15 14.43 20.21 2.54
CA SER A 15 13.24 19.83 3.28
C SER A 15 12.80 18.39 2.95
N MET A 16 12.82 18.01 1.67
CA MET A 16 12.51 16.64 1.25
C MET A 16 13.52 15.62 1.77
N ARG A 17 14.83 15.92 1.71
CA ARG A 17 15.88 15.06 2.29
C ARG A 17 15.72 14.92 3.81
N ALA A 18 15.39 16.00 4.50
CA ALA A 18 15.12 15.98 5.94
C ALA A 18 13.88 15.15 6.29
N GLN A 19 12.81 15.24 5.49
CA GLN A 19 11.61 14.41 5.68
C GLN A 19 11.88 12.93 5.43
N ILE A 20 12.62 12.57 4.37
CA ILE A 20 13.00 11.18 4.08
C ILE A 20 13.86 10.61 5.21
N LEU A 21 14.82 11.37 5.73
CA LEU A 21 15.62 10.96 6.89
C LEU A 21 14.74 10.76 8.13
N THR A 22 13.83 11.69 8.41
CA THR A 22 12.93 11.61 9.57
C THR A 22 12.03 10.38 9.49
N LEU A 23 11.46 10.10 8.32
CA LEU A 23 10.61 8.92 8.09
C LEU A 23 11.41 7.61 8.17
N THR A 24 12.65 7.61 7.66
CA THR A 24 13.55 6.45 7.77
C THR A 24 13.92 6.16 9.22
N THR A 25 14.19 7.19 10.03
CA THR A 25 14.48 7.06 11.46
C THR A 25 13.25 6.55 12.23
N GLN A 26 12.07 7.12 11.97
CA GLN A 26 10.82 6.64 12.59
C GLN A 26 10.50 5.19 12.22
N LEU A 27 10.78 4.78 10.97
CA LEU A 27 10.60 3.41 10.52
C LEU A 27 11.58 2.45 11.20
N ALA A 28 12.84 2.86 11.36
CA ALA A 28 13.86 2.08 12.08
C ALA A 28 13.53 1.94 13.57
N GLU A 29 13.00 2.98 14.22
CA GLU A 29 12.53 2.92 15.61
C GLU A 29 11.35 1.97 15.79
N LEU A 30 10.38 1.96 14.85
CA LEU A 30 9.26 1.02 14.84
C LEU A 30 9.68 -0.44 14.58
N GLN A 31 10.83 -0.65 13.92
CA GLN A 31 11.41 -1.97 13.67
C GLN A 31 12.31 -2.45 14.82
N ALA A 32 13.05 -1.54 15.48
CA ALA A 32 13.95 -1.84 16.60
C ALA A 32 13.21 -2.03 17.92
N ASN A 33 12.08 -1.35 18.11
CA ASN A 33 11.16 -1.56 19.22
C ASN A 33 9.79 -1.93 18.66
N PRO A 34 9.47 -3.22 18.49
CA PRO A 34 8.13 -3.60 18.08
C PRO A 34 7.18 -3.13 19.19
N PRO A 35 6.26 -2.17 18.94
CA PRO A 35 5.25 -1.84 19.93
C PRO A 35 4.45 -3.12 20.14
N ALA A 36 4.31 -3.55 21.40
CA ALA A 36 3.52 -4.71 21.78
C ALA A 36 2.22 -4.71 20.96
N ALA A 37 2.15 -5.66 20.01
CA ALA A 37 1.16 -5.79 18.96
C ALA A 37 0.00 -4.78 18.99
N THR A 38 0.20 -3.57 18.49
CA THR A 38 -0.96 -2.72 18.13
C THR A 38 -1.56 -3.23 16.82
N PRO A 39 -2.89 -3.42 16.75
CA PRO A 39 -3.47 -4.44 15.89
C PRO A 39 -3.75 -3.90 14.48
N SER A 40 -2.81 -4.12 13.56
CA SER A 40 -3.05 -3.99 12.13
C SER A 40 -4.15 -4.97 11.69
N VAL A 41 -5.17 -4.41 11.02
CA VAL A 41 -6.34 -5.06 10.38
C VAL A 41 -7.31 -5.82 11.30
N LYS A 42 -6.88 -6.39 12.43
CA LYS A 42 -7.79 -7.06 13.37
C LYS A 42 -8.84 -6.08 13.96
N LYS A 43 -8.53 -4.79 14.04
CA LYS A 43 -9.40 -3.77 14.65
C LYS A 43 -10.58 -3.33 13.78
N LYS A 44 -10.58 -3.57 12.46
CA LYS A 44 -11.78 -3.34 11.62
C LYS A 44 -12.82 -4.47 11.74
N PHE A 45 -12.42 -5.62 12.26
CA PHE A 45 -13.30 -6.75 12.56
C PHE A 45 -13.58 -6.92 14.07
N ASN A 46 -13.05 -6.05 14.93
CA ASN A 46 -13.19 -6.17 16.39
C ASN A 46 -14.11 -5.11 17.01
N LYS A 47 -15.22 -4.77 16.33
CA LYS A 47 -16.43 -4.55 17.09
C LYS A 47 -16.89 -5.96 17.42
N LYS A 48 -16.72 -6.40 18.67
CA LYS A 48 -17.14 -7.71 19.20
C LYS A 48 -18.56 -8.00 18.73
N ALA A 49 -18.69 -8.56 17.53
CA ALA A 49 -19.96 -9.04 17.03
C ALA A 49 -20.23 -10.25 17.90
N ASN A 50 -21.27 -10.14 18.71
CA ASN A 50 -21.83 -11.30 19.35
C ASN A 50 -22.36 -12.17 18.21
N TRP A 51 -21.51 -13.03 17.62
CA TRP A 51 -21.92 -13.87 16.50
C TRP A 51 -23.02 -14.85 16.92
N ASP A 52 -23.16 -15.07 18.24
CA ASP A 52 -24.29 -15.76 18.89
C ASP A 52 -25.60 -14.96 18.87
N ALA A 53 -25.60 -13.69 18.45
CA ALA A 53 -26.81 -12.87 18.30
C ALA A 53 -27.52 -13.06 16.96
N PHE A 54 -26.89 -13.76 16.01
CA PHE A 54 -27.53 -14.17 14.77
C PHE A 54 -28.39 -15.40 15.02
N ALA A 55 -29.55 -15.48 14.36
CA ALA A 55 -30.51 -16.54 14.57
C ALA A 55 -29.99 -17.91 14.09
N ASP A 56 -29.17 -17.91 13.04
CA ASP A 56 -28.64 -19.11 12.41
C ASP A 56 -27.36 -18.86 11.58
N ASN A 57 -26.78 -19.95 11.06
CA ASN A 57 -25.62 -19.89 10.17
C ASN A 57 -25.91 -19.18 8.83
N PHE A 58 -27.18 -19.14 8.41
CA PHE A 58 -27.58 -18.44 7.19
C PHE A 58 -27.36 -16.93 7.34
N GLU A 59 -27.82 -16.33 8.43
CA GLU A 59 -27.63 -14.90 8.70
C GLU A 59 -26.14 -14.56 8.82
N VAL A 60 -25.39 -15.38 9.55
CA VAL A 60 -23.94 -15.20 9.72
C VAL A 60 -23.22 -15.21 8.37
N ALA A 61 -23.41 -16.26 7.57
CA ALA A 61 -22.74 -16.41 6.28
C ALA A 61 -23.15 -15.30 5.29
N THR A 62 -24.43 -14.94 5.26
CA THR A 62 -24.93 -13.87 4.38
C THR A 62 -24.35 -12.50 4.74
N VAL A 63 -24.29 -12.18 6.03
CA VAL A 63 -23.71 -10.91 6.51
C VAL A 63 -22.20 -10.86 6.26
N VAL A 64 -21.48 -11.96 6.46
CA VAL A 64 -20.04 -12.00 6.20
C VAL A 64 -19.74 -11.88 4.71
N LEU A 65 -20.38 -12.70 3.86
CA LEU A 65 -20.15 -12.71 2.43
C LEU A 65 -20.55 -11.38 1.77
N SER A 66 -21.64 -10.74 2.20
CA SER A 66 -22.06 -9.42 1.66
C SER A 66 -21.12 -8.26 2.03
N ARG A 67 -20.33 -8.40 3.09
CA ARG A 67 -19.34 -7.38 3.50
C ARG A 67 -18.01 -7.50 2.78
N LEU A 68 -17.72 -8.66 2.21
CA LEU A 68 -16.54 -8.87 1.38
C LEU A 68 -16.73 -8.15 0.04
N LYS A 69 -15.86 -7.17 -0.26
CA LYS A 69 -15.94 -6.35 -1.47
C LYS A 69 -14.60 -6.33 -2.20
N GLY A 70 -14.65 -6.34 -3.54
CA GLY A 70 -13.48 -6.26 -4.42
C GLY A 70 -13.66 -7.10 -5.69
N PRO A 71 -12.80 -6.95 -6.71
CA PRO A 71 -12.97 -7.63 -8.00
C PRO A 71 -12.91 -9.16 -7.86
N VAL A 72 -11.94 -9.66 -7.08
CA VAL A 72 -11.70 -11.10 -6.88
C VAL A 72 -12.61 -11.66 -5.79
N VAL A 73 -12.71 -10.96 -4.65
CA VAL A 73 -13.52 -11.42 -3.50
C VAL A 73 -15.01 -11.35 -3.82
N GLY A 74 -15.47 -10.38 -4.60
CA GLY A 74 -16.86 -10.28 -5.05
C GLY A 74 -17.30 -11.48 -5.87
N GLN A 75 -16.46 -11.95 -6.80
CA GLN A 75 -16.76 -13.13 -7.60
C GLN A 75 -16.81 -14.40 -6.74
N TYR A 76 -15.90 -14.55 -5.78
CA TYR A 76 -15.96 -15.62 -4.78
C TYR A 76 -17.26 -15.58 -3.97
N THR A 77 -17.67 -14.41 -3.46
CA THR A 77 -18.90 -14.31 -2.65
C THR A 77 -20.14 -14.70 -3.43
N GLN A 78 -20.20 -14.34 -4.72
CA GLN A 78 -21.32 -14.68 -5.59
C GLN A 78 -21.41 -16.20 -5.82
N VAL A 79 -20.28 -16.85 -6.11
CA VAL A 79 -20.21 -18.31 -6.28
C VAL A 79 -20.54 -19.02 -4.97
N ARG A 80 -19.99 -18.55 -3.85
CA ARG A 80 -20.20 -19.19 -2.54
C ARG A 80 -21.63 -19.06 -2.03
N LEU A 81 -22.27 -17.91 -2.21
CA LEU A 81 -23.70 -17.73 -1.93
C LEU A 81 -24.55 -18.66 -2.79
N GLN A 82 -24.27 -18.74 -4.09
CA GLN A 82 -25.02 -19.61 -5.01
C GLN A 82 -24.93 -21.09 -4.60
N GLU A 83 -23.75 -21.54 -4.18
CA GLU A 83 -23.54 -22.90 -3.67
C GLU A 83 -24.36 -23.16 -2.39
N CYS A 84 -24.37 -22.22 -1.44
CA CYS A 84 -25.17 -22.34 -0.21
C CYS A 84 -26.67 -22.43 -0.53
N TYR A 85 -27.17 -21.60 -1.45
CA TYR A 85 -28.56 -21.65 -1.89
C TYR A 85 -28.94 -22.94 -2.60
N THR A 86 -28.02 -23.51 -3.39
CA THR A 86 -28.27 -24.74 -4.16
C THR A 86 -28.23 -25.98 -3.27
N THR A 87 -27.31 -26.01 -2.30
CA THR A 87 -27.12 -27.15 -1.39
C THR A 87 -28.04 -27.09 -0.16
N GLY A 88 -28.55 -25.91 0.18
CA GLY A 88 -29.28 -25.68 1.43
C GLY A 88 -28.41 -25.75 2.68
N VAL A 89 -27.08 -25.83 2.52
CA VAL A 89 -26.11 -25.96 3.62
C VAL A 89 -25.39 -24.64 3.81
N TRP A 90 -25.42 -24.14 5.05
CA TRP A 90 -24.81 -22.87 5.42
C TRP A 90 -23.61 -23.09 6.35
N PRO A 91 -22.43 -22.55 6.01
CA PRO A 91 -21.22 -22.75 6.82
C PRO A 91 -21.32 -22.04 8.16
N THR A 92 -20.72 -22.61 9.19
CA THR A 92 -20.53 -21.91 10.47
C THR A 92 -19.56 -20.74 10.30
N TRP A 93 -19.55 -19.82 11.26
CA TRP A 93 -18.57 -18.73 11.28
C TRP A 93 -17.12 -19.26 11.22
N ASP A 94 -16.80 -20.30 12.00
CA ASP A 94 -15.43 -20.82 12.08
C ASP A 94 -14.98 -21.47 10.77
N ASP A 95 -15.88 -22.21 10.11
CA ASP A 95 -15.60 -22.80 8.80
C ASP A 95 -15.40 -21.72 7.74
N LEU A 96 -16.28 -20.72 7.71
CA LEU A 96 -16.21 -19.62 6.77
C LEU A 96 -14.94 -18.79 6.99
N LYS A 97 -14.58 -18.52 8.24
CA LYS A 97 -13.34 -17.83 8.60
C LYS A 97 -12.12 -18.61 8.13
N LYS A 98 -12.07 -19.92 8.37
CA LYS A 98 -10.97 -20.78 7.93
C LYS A 98 -10.87 -20.84 6.40
N GLU A 99 -12.00 -20.88 5.71
CA GLU A 99 -12.08 -20.88 4.25
C GLU A 99 -11.58 -19.54 3.67
N ILE A 100 -12.04 -18.41 4.22
CA ILE A 100 -11.58 -17.07 3.84
C ILE A 100 -10.09 -16.92 4.12
N GLU A 101 -9.61 -17.31 5.30
CA GLU A 101 -8.18 -17.27 5.63
C GLU A 101 -7.36 -18.19 4.73
N LYS A 102 -7.92 -19.31 4.24
CA LYS A 102 -7.26 -20.22 3.30
C LYS A 102 -7.10 -19.59 1.91
N TYR A 103 -8.16 -19.00 1.37
CA TYR A 103 -8.16 -18.44 0.01
C TYR A 103 -7.60 -17.02 -0.07
N PHE A 104 -7.79 -16.23 0.99
CA PHE A 104 -7.42 -14.81 1.07
C PHE A 104 -6.36 -14.57 2.14
N LYS A 105 -5.38 -15.49 2.29
CA LYS A 105 -4.21 -15.29 3.16
C LYS A 105 -3.61 -13.89 2.93
N PRO A 106 -2.93 -13.28 3.92
CA PRO A 106 -2.15 -12.05 3.73
C PRO A 106 -1.19 -12.11 2.55
N GLN A 107 -0.76 -13.31 2.14
CA GLN A 107 0.00 -13.52 0.91
C GLN A 107 -0.77 -13.10 -0.35
N ALA A 108 -2.08 -13.34 -0.43
CA ALA A 108 -2.93 -12.87 -1.51
C ALA A 108 -3.05 -11.33 -1.52
N GLU A 109 -3.07 -10.67 -0.37
CA GLU A 109 -3.00 -9.20 -0.30
C GLU A 109 -1.63 -8.67 -0.73
N ARG A 110 -0.54 -9.38 -0.36
CA ARG A 110 0.82 -9.07 -0.83
C ARG A 110 0.91 -9.26 -2.34
N ASP A 111 0.37 -10.35 -2.86
CA ASP A 111 0.40 -10.68 -4.29
C ASP A 111 -0.51 -9.75 -5.10
N TRP A 112 -1.66 -9.35 -4.55
CA TRP A 112 -2.50 -8.29 -5.12
C TRP A 112 -1.75 -6.95 -5.15
N ALA A 113 -1.12 -6.54 -4.05
CA ALA A 113 -0.35 -5.29 -4.00
C ALA A 113 0.83 -5.32 -4.99
N ARG A 114 1.52 -6.47 -5.10
CA ARG A 114 2.56 -6.72 -6.12
C ARG A 114 2.01 -6.64 -7.54
N GLN A 115 0.79 -7.12 -7.80
CA GLN A 115 0.15 -6.97 -9.11
C GLN A 115 -0.22 -5.51 -9.40
N GLN A 116 -0.80 -4.81 -8.42
CA GLN A 116 -1.20 -3.41 -8.58
C GLN A 116 0.00 -2.52 -8.87
N ILE A 117 1.08 -2.63 -8.08
CA ILE A 117 2.26 -1.77 -8.22
C ILE A 117 2.98 -1.95 -9.56
N ARG A 118 2.96 -3.17 -10.14
CA ARG A 118 3.53 -3.43 -11.48
C ARG A 118 2.84 -2.62 -12.58
N SER A 119 1.56 -2.29 -12.40
CA SER A 119 0.76 -1.53 -13.36
C SER A 119 0.53 -0.07 -12.96
N PHE A 120 1.03 0.35 -11.80
CA PHE A 120 0.70 1.64 -11.21
C PHE A 120 1.57 2.76 -11.80
N LYS A 121 1.11 3.34 -12.91
CA LYS A 121 1.79 4.47 -13.57
C LYS A 121 1.37 5.82 -13.00
N GLN A 122 2.31 6.76 -12.92
CA GLN A 122 2.04 8.11 -12.41
C GLN A 122 1.07 8.89 -13.30
N GLY A 123 1.25 8.85 -14.62
CA GLY A 123 0.45 9.65 -15.57
C GLY A 123 0.49 11.15 -15.22
N ASN A 124 -0.69 11.76 -15.09
CA ASN A 124 -0.87 13.17 -14.69
C ASN A 124 -1.07 13.37 -13.18
N MET A 125 -0.87 12.32 -12.37
CA MET A 125 -1.04 12.41 -10.92
C MET A 125 0.03 13.32 -10.31
N ARG A 126 -0.36 14.15 -9.33
CA ARG A 126 0.58 14.94 -8.53
C ARG A 126 1.60 14.01 -7.88
N THR A 127 2.86 14.43 -7.86
CA THR A 127 3.98 13.60 -7.44
C THR A 127 3.85 13.12 -6.00
N ASP A 128 3.39 13.98 -5.08
CA ASP A 128 3.13 13.64 -3.68
C ASP A 128 2.05 12.56 -3.52
N ASP A 129 0.95 12.67 -4.26
CA ASP A 129 -0.13 11.68 -4.25
C ASP A 129 0.33 10.33 -4.83
N TYR A 130 1.14 10.37 -5.90
CA TYR A 130 1.72 9.18 -6.51
C TYR A 130 2.69 8.47 -5.57
N VAL A 131 3.65 9.20 -4.98
CA VAL A 131 4.66 8.65 -4.06
C VAL A 131 3.97 8.06 -2.83
N THR A 132 2.98 8.74 -2.27
CA THR A 132 2.22 8.25 -1.11
C THR A 132 1.55 6.90 -1.41
N ARG A 133 0.90 6.78 -2.57
CA ARG A 133 0.22 5.53 -2.97
C ARG A 133 1.20 4.42 -3.36
N PHE A 134 2.30 4.76 -4.03
CA PHE A 134 3.34 3.82 -4.41
C PHE A 134 4.03 3.20 -3.17
N LEU A 135 4.34 4.03 -2.16
CA LEU A 135 4.93 3.57 -0.90
C LEU A 135 3.98 2.64 -0.14
N ALA A 136 2.70 3.00 -0.07
CA ALA A 136 1.70 2.15 0.56
C ALA A 136 1.60 0.77 -0.10
N LEU A 137 1.57 0.72 -1.44
CA LEU A 137 1.58 -0.53 -2.20
C LEU A 137 2.88 -1.32 -2.02
N SER A 138 4.03 -0.65 -1.94
CA SER A 138 5.33 -1.29 -1.72
C SER A 138 5.41 -2.00 -0.36
N ILE A 139 4.94 -1.31 0.70
CA ILE A 139 4.89 -1.85 2.06
C ILE A 139 3.89 -3.01 2.13
N GLN A 140 2.70 -2.84 1.54
CA GLN A 140 1.66 -3.88 1.53
C GLN A 140 2.08 -5.11 0.72
N GLY A 141 2.79 -4.93 -0.40
CA GLY A 141 3.36 -6.01 -1.21
C GLY A 141 4.61 -6.66 -0.60
N GLY A 142 5.19 -6.02 0.42
CA GLY A 142 6.46 -6.43 1.02
C GLY A 142 7.60 -6.45 0.02
N LEU A 143 7.70 -5.41 -0.80
CA LEU A 143 8.79 -5.25 -1.76
C LEU A 143 10.07 -4.85 -1.02
N GLY A 144 11.20 -5.42 -1.45
CA GLY A 144 12.52 -4.90 -1.07
C GLY A 144 12.81 -3.57 -1.76
N ASN A 145 13.68 -2.76 -1.17
CA ASN A 145 13.99 -1.41 -1.65
C ASN A 145 14.46 -1.39 -3.11
N GLU A 146 15.34 -2.31 -3.51
CA GLU A 146 15.85 -2.42 -4.88
C GLU A 146 14.73 -2.60 -5.90
N HIS A 147 13.81 -3.53 -5.64
CA HIS A 147 12.68 -3.79 -6.53
C HIS A 147 11.63 -2.66 -6.51
N ALA A 148 11.46 -1.99 -5.37
CA ALA A 148 10.61 -0.82 -5.28
C ALA A 148 11.18 0.36 -6.09
N VAL A 149 12.50 0.57 -6.07
CA VAL A 149 13.15 1.61 -6.89
C VAL A 149 13.02 1.31 -8.38
N GLU A 150 13.29 0.06 -8.81
CA GLU A 150 13.14 -0.34 -10.22
C GLU A 150 11.71 -0.08 -10.74
N LEU A 151 10.70 -0.44 -9.94
CA LEU A 151 9.30 -0.22 -10.29
C LEU A 151 8.91 1.26 -10.25
N LEU A 152 9.53 2.05 -9.38
CA LEU A 152 9.30 3.49 -9.31
C LEU A 152 9.82 4.16 -10.58
N GLU A 153 11.08 3.89 -10.95
CA GLU A 153 11.73 4.44 -12.13
C GLU A 153 10.97 4.12 -13.42
N ARG A 154 10.46 2.89 -13.56
CA ARG A 154 9.71 2.45 -14.75
C ARG A 154 8.31 3.06 -14.87
N ASN A 155 7.72 3.51 -13.76
CA ASN A 155 6.32 3.92 -13.71
C ASN A 155 6.11 5.41 -13.40
N VAL A 156 7.16 6.11 -12.92
CA VAL A 156 7.16 7.56 -12.75
C VAL A 156 7.05 8.25 -14.11
N ASN A 157 6.53 9.47 -14.13
CA ASN A 157 6.43 10.23 -15.37
C ASN A 157 7.85 10.45 -15.97
N PRO A 158 8.11 10.11 -17.25
CA PRO A 158 9.43 10.26 -17.86
C PRO A 158 10.04 11.64 -17.70
N HIS A 159 9.22 12.69 -17.72
CA HIS A 159 9.70 14.07 -17.54
C HIS A 159 10.26 14.30 -16.12
N ILE A 160 9.69 13.66 -15.11
CA ILE A 160 10.20 13.73 -13.72
C ILE A 160 11.47 12.89 -13.58
N ALA A 161 11.52 11.72 -14.21
CA ALA A 161 12.74 10.89 -14.24
C ALA A 161 13.91 11.65 -14.88
N GLU A 162 13.67 12.32 -16.01
CA GLU A 162 14.66 13.17 -16.67
C GLU A 162 15.10 14.34 -15.78
N GLN A 163 14.16 15.01 -15.10
CA GLN A 163 14.50 16.09 -14.17
C GLN A 163 15.38 15.59 -13.02
N ILE A 164 15.09 14.42 -12.46
CA ILE A 164 15.90 13.81 -11.40
C ILE A 164 17.31 13.52 -11.92
N TYR A 165 17.44 12.90 -13.10
CA TYR A 165 18.73 12.58 -13.70
C TYR A 165 19.58 13.84 -13.95
N LEU A 166 18.98 14.86 -14.57
CA LEU A 166 19.67 16.13 -14.84
C LEU A 166 20.08 16.85 -13.55
N GLN A 167 19.28 16.75 -12.50
CA GLN A 167 19.59 17.32 -11.19
C GLN A 167 20.77 16.59 -10.54
N ASP A 168 20.81 15.27 -10.63
CA ASP A 168 21.86 14.45 -10.01
C ASP A 168 23.21 14.68 -10.71
N THR A 169 23.24 14.66 -12.03
CA THR A 169 24.43 15.02 -12.82
C THR A 169 24.91 16.43 -12.49
N ARG A 170 24.00 17.39 -12.27
CA ARG A 170 24.37 18.75 -11.87
C ARG A 170 24.96 18.81 -10.46
N ASN A 171 24.45 18.00 -9.53
CA ASN A 171 24.96 17.92 -8.17
C ASN A 171 26.36 17.26 -8.12
N GLU A 172 26.60 16.22 -8.91
CA GLU A 172 27.92 15.57 -9.02
C GLU A 172 28.98 16.55 -9.54
N ASN A 173 28.65 17.32 -10.58
CA ASN A 173 29.54 18.34 -11.13
C ASN A 173 29.84 19.46 -10.11
N LEU A 174 28.87 19.83 -9.27
CA LEU A 174 29.06 20.81 -8.21
C LEU A 174 29.90 20.27 -7.05
N ALA A 175 29.79 18.98 -6.74
CA ALA A 175 30.60 18.33 -5.72
C ALA A 175 32.08 18.24 -6.16
N LEU A 176 32.34 17.85 -7.41
CA LEU A 176 33.69 17.82 -7.98
C LEU A 176 34.34 19.21 -8.02
N ALA A 177 33.59 20.25 -8.39
CA ALA A 177 34.09 21.62 -8.41
C ALA A 177 34.39 22.19 -7.01
N ALA A 178 33.80 21.63 -5.95
CA ALA A 178 34.06 22.03 -4.57
C ALA A 178 35.25 21.32 -3.94
N GLU A 179 35.69 20.18 -4.50
CA GLU A 179 36.90 19.47 -4.06
C GLU A 179 38.19 19.98 -4.73
N GLU A 180 38.08 20.74 -5.84
CA GLU A 180 39.23 21.36 -6.53
C GLU A 180 39.60 22.78 -6.02
N VAL A 181 39.04 23.23 -4.88
CA VAL A 181 39.34 24.53 -4.22
C VAL A 181 40.07 24.31 -2.90
#